data_AF-Q8GTG1-F1
#
_entry.id   AF-Q8GTG1-F1
#
_cell.length_a   1.000
_cell.length_b   1.000
_cell.length_c   1.000
_cell.angle_alpha   90.00
_cell.angle_beta   90.00
_cell.angle_gamma   90.00
#
_symmetry.space_group_name_H-M   'P 1'
#
loop_
_entity.id
_entity.type
_entity.pdbx_description
1 polymer ?
#
loop_
_entity_poly.entity_id
_entity_poly.type
_entity_poly.pdbx_seq_one_letter_code
_entity_poly.pdbx_strand_id
1 'polypeptide(L)' 'IKGSPHPRGYYKCSSVRVCPARKHVERALDDPTMLIVTYEGEHNHSLSVAETSSLILESS' A
#
# COMPACT_ATOMS: atom_id res chain seq x y z
N ILE A 1 -0.81 -9.35 14.72
CA ILE A 1 -2.03 -10.18 14.88
C ILE A 1 -1.55 -11.58 15.28
N LYS A 2 -1.85 -12.04 16.50
CA LYS A 2 -1.51 -13.42 16.91
C LYS A 2 -2.37 -14.38 16.05
N GLY A 3 -1.73 -15.22 15.23
CA GLY A 3 -2.39 -16.32 14.53
C GLY A 3 -2.50 -16.24 12.99
N SER A 4 -2.07 -15.16 12.33
CA SER A 4 -2.06 -15.14 10.86
C SER A 4 -0.80 -15.85 10.33
N PRO A 5 -0.93 -16.86 9.44
CA PRO A 5 0.21 -17.48 8.75
C PRO A 5 0.91 -16.52 7.77
N HIS A 6 0.29 -15.37 7.50
CA HIS A 6 0.79 -14.37 6.57
C HIS A 6 1.12 -13.07 7.32
N PRO A 7 2.40 -12.69 7.43
CA PRO A 7 2.79 -11.47 8.11
C PRO A 7 2.27 -10.24 7.33
N ARG A 8 1.73 -9.26 8.06
CA ARG A 8 1.32 -7.97 7.48
C ARG A 8 2.59 -7.15 7.17
N GLY A 9 2.73 -6.73 5.91
CA GLY A 9 3.81 -5.85 5.46
C GLY A 9 3.46 -4.39 5.68
N TYR A 10 4.38 -3.59 6.20
CA TYR A 10 4.19 -2.16 6.42
C TYR A 10 5.20 -1.36 5.59
N TYR A 11 4.70 -0.38 4.84
CA TYR A 11 5.49 0.42 3.91
C TYR A 11 5.26 1.91 4.20
N LYS A 12 6.34 2.68 4.16
CA LYS A 12 6.31 4.14 4.28
C LYS A 12 6.71 4.73 2.92
N CYS A 13 6.12 5.85 2.55
CA CYS A 13 6.58 6.59 1.38
C CYS A 13 8.06 6.97 1.54
N SER A 14 8.85 6.73 0.47
CA SER A 14 10.28 7.04 0.43
C SER A 14 10.61 8.31 -0.36
N SER A 15 9.62 8.94 -1.00
CA SER A 15 9.81 10.09 -1.90
C SER A 15 10.37 11.33 -1.18
N VAL A 16 9.87 11.62 0.03
CA VAL A 16 10.43 12.68 0.89
C VAL A 16 10.55 12.18 2.33
N ARG A 17 11.56 12.68 3.05
CA ARG A 17 11.92 12.23 4.40
C ARG A 17 10.78 12.33 5.43
N VAL A 18 9.84 13.25 5.20
CA VAL A 18 8.74 13.56 6.13
C VAL A 18 7.39 13.45 5.42
N CYS A 19 7.22 12.42 4.58
CA CYS A 19 5.91 12.11 4.02
C CYS A 19 5.08 11.34 5.07
N PRO A 20 3.86 11.78 5.39
CA PRO A 20 3.01 11.05 6.33
C PRO A 20 2.35 9.82 5.69
N ALA A 21 2.33 9.71 4.35
CA ALA A 21 1.73 8.61 3.62
C ALA A 21 2.39 7.25 3.92
N ARG A 22 1.54 6.27 4.23
CA ARG A 22 1.90 4.89 4.56
C ARG A 22 0.91 3.95 3.91
N LYS A 23 1.34 2.71 3.74
CA LYS A 23 0.43 1.62 3.41
C LYS A 23 0.81 0.36 4.16
N HIS A 24 -0.17 -0.47 4.46
CA HIS A 24 0.08 -1.83 4.88
C HIS A 24 -0.61 -2.83 3.95
N VAL A 25 0.03 -3.98 3.78
CA VAL A 25 -0.40 -5.05 2.89
C VAL A 25 -0.58 -6.30 3.72
N GLU A 26 -1.73 -6.94 3.55
CA GLU A 26 -2.00 -8.25 4.13
C GLU A 26 -2.73 -9.14 3.13
N ARG A 27 -2.72 -10.44 3.39
CA ARG A 27 -3.57 -11.39 2.67
C ARG A 27 -4.94 -11.44 3.32
N ALA A 28 -5.97 -11.56 2.52
CA ALA A 28 -7.32 -11.78 3.02
C ALA A 28 -7.37 -13.14 3.76
N LEU A 29 -8.21 -13.22 4.80
CA LEU A 29 -8.32 -14.43 5.63
C LEU A 29 -9.14 -15.52 4.95
N ASP A 30 -10.09 -15.11 4.12
CA ASP A 30 -11.01 -15.93 3.33
C ASP A 30 -10.41 -16.34 1.98
N ASP A 31 -9.60 -15.49 1.36
CA ASP A 31 -8.91 -15.78 0.10
C ASP A 31 -7.41 -15.43 0.16
N PRO A 32 -6.52 -16.44 0.28
CA PRO A 32 -5.07 -16.23 0.32
C PRO A 32 -4.47 -15.64 -0.97
N THR A 33 -5.20 -15.68 -2.09
CA THR A 33 -4.77 -15.09 -3.37
C THR A 33 -5.08 -13.60 -3.44
N MET A 34 -6.00 -13.12 -2.60
CA MET A 34 -6.39 -11.73 -2.51
C MET A 34 -5.49 -10.95 -1.54
N LEU A 35 -5.07 -9.75 -1.97
CA LEU A 35 -4.33 -8.80 -1.14
C LEU A 35 -5.22 -7.64 -0.71
N ILE A 36 -5.20 -7.34 0.58
CA ILE A 36 -5.82 -6.16 1.17
C ILE A 36 -4.71 -5.13 1.36
N VAL A 37 -4.87 -3.98 0.71
CA VAL A 37 -3.96 -2.83 0.83
C VAL A 37 -4.71 -1.68 1.49
N THR A 38 -4.19 -1.21 2.63
CA THR A 38 -4.74 -0.07 3.34
C THR A 38 -3.76 1.08 3.24
N TYR A 39 -4.24 2.23 2.79
CA TYR A 39 -3.48 3.47 2.69
C TYR A 39 -3.85 4.37 3.87
N GLU A 40 -2.84 4.98 4.50
CA GLU A 40 -3.00 5.84 5.66
C GLU A 40 -2.19 7.13 5.46
N GLY A 41 -2.82 8.28 5.71
CA GLY A 41 -2.22 9.60 5.48
C GLY A 41 -2.13 9.97 4.00
N GLU A 42 -1.94 11.27 3.74
CA GLU A 42 -1.83 11.81 2.37
C GLU A 42 -0.39 12.14 1.99
N HIS A 43 -0.10 12.14 0.70
CA HIS A 43 1.18 12.62 0.20
C HIS A 43 1.25 14.14 0.30
N ASN A 44 2.30 14.67 0.93
CA ASN A 44 2.56 16.11 1.02
C ASN A 44 3.61 16.58 -0.01
N HIS A 45 3.76 15.84 -1.10
CA HIS A 45 4.72 16.10 -2.15
C HIS A 45 4.08 15.79 -3.51
N SER A 46 4.63 16.36 -4.58
CA SER A 46 4.22 16.00 -5.93
C SER A 46 4.48 14.52 -6.19
N LEU A 47 3.60 13.90 -6.98
CA LEU A 47 3.83 12.55 -7.48
C LEU A 47 5.08 12.60 -8.36
N SER A 48 6.15 11.92 -7.93
CA SER A 48 7.24 11.62 -8.84
C SER A 48 6.67 10.66 -9.89
N VAL A 49 7.01 10.88 -11.15
CA VAL A 49 6.52 10.13 -12.33
C VAL A 49 6.80 8.60 -12.26
N ALA A 50 7.45 8.12 -11.20
CA ALA A 50 7.75 6.71 -10.98
C ALA A 50 6.58 5.89 -10.38
N GLU A 51 5.57 6.50 -9.75
CA GLU A 51 4.52 5.76 -9.01
C GLU A 51 3.15 5.71 -9.72
N THR A 52 3.00 6.30 -10.91
CA THR A 52 1.74 6.25 -11.68
C THR A 52 1.48 4.90 -12.36
N SER A 53 2.44 3.98 -12.34
CA SER A 53 2.38 2.70 -13.04
C SER A 53 1.37 1.69 -12.47
N SER A 54 0.77 1.95 -11.29
CA SER A 54 -0.07 0.96 -10.59
C SER A 54 -1.56 1.31 -10.48
N LEU A 55 -2.04 2.43 -11.04
CA LEU A 55 -3.45 2.83 -10.93
C LEU A 55 -4.15 3.17 -12.27
N ILE A 56 -3.54 2.89 -13.42
CA ILE A 56 -4.22 3.06 -14.72
C ILE A 56 -4.31 1.72 -15.46
N LEU A 57 -5.07 0.79 -14.89
CA LEU A 57 -5.66 -0.42 -15.51
C LEU A 57 -6.58 -0.97 -14.41
N GLU A 58 -7.90 -0.84 -14.37
CA GLU A 58 -8.93 -0.91 -15.40
C GLU A 58 -10.05 0.09 -15.06
N SER A 59 -10.41 0.92 -16.02
CA SER A 59 -11.75 1.51 -16.11
C SER A 59 -12.06 1.67 -17.59
N SER A 60 -12.33 0.53 -18.24
CA SER A 60 -13.21 0.34 -19.41
C SER A 60 -13.18 -1.12 -19.83
#